data_AF-A0A0B3AZ52-F1
#
_entry.id   AF-A0A0B3AZ52-F1
#
_cell.length_a   1.000
_cell.length_b   1.000
_cell.length_c   1.000
_cell.angle_alpha   90.00
_cell.angle_beta   90.00
_cell.angle_gamma   90.00
#
_symmetry.space_group_name_H-M   'P 1'
#
loop_
_entity.id
_entity.type
_entity.pdbx_description
1 polymer ?
#
loop_
_entity_poly.entity_id
_entity_poly.type
_entity_poly.pdbx_seq_one_letter_code
_entity_poly.pdbx_strand_id
1 'polypeptide(L)' 'MVSKKKSLLLLAGVFSTVAGIMFMIPSFLKASYYIAAFSTVLVVAGLILIAIAFGD' A
#
# COMPACT_ATOMS: atom_id res chain seq x y z
N MET A 1 -23.73 7.03 4.86
CA MET A 1 -23.05 7.38 3.59
C MET A 1 -21.57 7.55 3.86
N VAL A 2 -20.70 6.68 3.33
CA VAL A 2 -19.25 6.86 3.43
C VAL A 2 -18.89 8.17 2.72
N SER A 3 -18.20 9.07 3.43
CA SER A 3 -17.76 10.34 2.84
C SER A 3 -16.88 10.05 1.62
N LYS A 4 -17.07 10.78 0.50
CA LYS A 4 -16.27 10.60 -0.73
C LYS A 4 -14.76 10.58 -0.46
N LYS A 5 -14.31 11.33 0.55
CA LYS A 5 -12.91 11.36 1.02
C LYS A 5 -12.45 10.00 1.58
N LYS A 6 -13.27 9.34 2.39
CA LYS A 6 -12.96 8.01 2.97
C LYS A 6 -12.88 6.94 1.88
N SER A 7 -13.79 6.96 0.89
CA SER A 7 -13.71 6.03 -0.26
C SER A 7 -12.46 6.25 -1.11
N LEU A 8 -12.03 7.50 -1.32
CA LEU A 8 -10.79 7.81 -2.04
C LEU A 8 -9.54 7.32 -1.28
N LEU A 9 -9.49 7.53 0.04
CA LEU A 9 -8.40 7.05 0.88
C LEU A 9 -8.32 5.52 0.90
N LEU A 10 -9.48 4.85 0.99
CA LEU A 10 -9.59 3.40 0.89
C LEU A 10 -9.06 2.88 -0.46
N LEU A 11 -9.48 3.49 -1.56
CA LEU A 11 -9.04 3.11 -2.90
C LEU A 11 -7.53 3.31 -3.06
N ALA A 12 -7.00 4.46 -2.64
CA ALA A 12 -5.57 4.77 -2.70
C ALA A 12 -4.75 3.79 -1.83
N GLY A 13 -5.23 3.48 -0.63
CA GLY A 13 -4.57 2.55 0.27
C GLY A 13 -4.54 1.12 -0.27
N VAL A 14 -5.66 0.63 -0.82
CA VAL A 14 -5.72 -0.68 -1.48
C VAL A 14 -4.78 -0.73 -2.68
N PHE A 15 -4.81 0.28 -3.55
CA PHE A 15 -3.97 0.31 -4.74
C PHE A 15 -2.47 0.33 -4.38
N SER A 16 -2.07 1.16 -3.42
CA SER A 16 -0.69 1.23 -2.91
C SER A 16 -0.23 -0.10 -2.33
N THR A 17 -1.10 -0.77 -1.55
CA THR A 17 -0.79 -2.06 -0.92
C THR A 17 -0.62 -3.16 -1.96
N VAL A 18 -1.54 -3.26 -2.92
CA VAL A 18 -1.49 -4.26 -4.00
C VAL A 18 -0.24 -4.04 -4.86
N ALA A 19 0.01 -2.80 -5.30
CA ALA A 19 1.20 -2.47 -6.06
C ALA A 19 2.48 -2.79 -5.29
N GLY A 20 2.53 -2.46 -3.99
CA GLY A 20 3.66 -2.77 -3.12
C GLY A 20 3.95 -4.26 -3.06
N ILE A 21 2.92 -5.10 -2.86
CA ILE A 21 3.08 -6.56 -2.85
C ILE A 21 3.56 -7.07 -4.22
N MET A 22 3.02 -6.54 -5.33
CA MET A 22 3.43 -6.94 -6.68
C MET A 22 4.88 -6.64 -7.00
N PHE A 23 5.45 -5.54 -6.47
CA PHE A 23 6.87 -5.23 -6.63
C PHE A 23 7.75 -5.95 -5.60
N MET A 24 7.22 -6.22 -4.40
CA MET A 24 7.96 -6.86 -3.32
C MET A 24 8.34 -8.31 -3.67
N ILE A 25 7.39 -9.14 -4.16
CA ILE A 25 7.64 -10.55 -4.48
C ILE A 25 8.82 -10.74 -5.47
N PRO A 26 8.82 -10.12 -6.66
CA PRO A 26 9.91 -10.28 -7.61
C PRO A 26 11.22 -9.62 -7.16
N SER A 27 11.16 -8.61 -6.28
CA SER A 27 12.38 -7.97 -5.76
C SER A 27 13.21 -8.91 -4.89
N PHE A 28 12.57 -9.78 -4.09
CA PHE A 28 13.26 -10.81 -3.33
C PHE A 28 13.85 -11.90 -4.23
N LEU A 29 13.15 -12.28 -5.31
CA LEU A 29 13.66 -13.26 -6.28
C LEU A 29 14.90 -12.77 -7.02
N LYS A 30 15.00 -11.45 -7.26
CA LYS A 30 16.15 -10.83 -7.96
C LYS A 30 17.24 -10.33 -7.00
N ALA A 31 17.16 -10.63 -5.71
CA ALA A 31 18.04 -10.11 -4.65
C ALA A 31 18.20 -8.57 -4.70
N SER A 32 17.17 -7.86 -5.16
CA SER A 32 17.18 -6.40 -5.26
C SER A 32 16.60 -5.79 -4.00
N TYR A 33 17.44 -5.68 -2.98
CA TYR A 33 17.03 -5.24 -1.63
C TYR A 33 16.51 -3.80 -1.59
N TYR A 34 16.97 -2.92 -2.48
CA TYR A 34 16.45 -1.55 -2.60
C TYR A 34 14.99 -1.51 -3.04
N ILE A 35 14.63 -2.34 -4.02
CA ILE A 35 13.25 -2.44 -4.52
C ILE A 35 12.37 -3.11 -3.46
N ALA A 36 12.89 -4.12 -2.76
CA ALA A 36 12.19 -4.76 -1.65
C ALA A 36 11.83 -3.76 -0.55
N ALA A 37 12.81 -2.97 -0.10
CA ALA A 37 12.60 -1.95 0.93
C ALA A 37 11.58 -0.89 0.49
N PHE A 38 11.69 -0.38 -0.75
CA PHE A 38 10.73 0.58 -1.29
C PHE A 38 9.31 -0.01 -1.35
N SER A 39 9.19 -1.26 -1.78
CA SER A 39 7.91 -1.96 -1.88
C SER A 39 7.28 -2.18 -0.49
N THR A 40 8.07 -2.50 0.52
CA THR A 40 7.61 -2.59 1.91
C THR A 40 7.08 -1.26 2.42
N VAL A 41 7.77 -0.14 2.15
CA VAL A 41 7.28 1.20 2.52
C VAL A 41 5.94 1.49 1.82
N LEU A 42 5.80 1.11 0.55
CA LEU A 42 4.57 1.29 -0.21
C LEU A 42 3.38 0.50 0.37
N VAL A 43 3.65 -0.72 0.85
CA VAL A 43 2.67 -1.56 1.57
C VAL A 43 2.27 -0.89 2.89
N VAL A 44 3.23 -0.46 3.70
CA VAL A 44 2.95 0.18 5.01
C VAL A 44 2.15 1.47 4.83
N ALA A 45 2.53 2.32 3.86
CA ALA A 45 1.79 3.53 3.55
C ALA A 45 0.35 3.23 3.11
N GLY A 46 0.16 2.19 2.30
CA GLY A 46 -1.17 1.72 1.89
C GLY A 46 -2.04 1.28 3.07
N LEU A 47 -1.47 0.51 4.00
CA LEU A 47 -2.14 0.06 5.22
C LEU A 47 -2.51 1.23 6.14
N ILE A 48 -1.64 2.24 6.27
CA ILE A 48 -1.93 3.47 7.03
C ILE A 48 -3.13 4.21 6.42
N LEU A 49 -3.18 4.36 5.08
CA LEU A 49 -4.31 5.02 4.41
C LEU A 49 -5.62 4.25 4.61
N ILE A 50 -5.58 2.92 4.57
CA ILE A 50 -6.74 2.07 4.87
C ILE A 50 -7.18 2.26 6.33
N ALA A 51 -6.22 2.24 7.27
CA ALA A 51 -6.51 2.43 8.69
C ALA A 51 -7.14 3.80 8.98
N ILE A 52 -6.65 4.87 8.37
CA ILE A 52 -7.23 6.22 8.49
C ILE A 52 -8.65 6.26 7.91
N ALA A 53 -8.89 5.58 6.78
CA ALA A 53 -10.22 5.55 6.16
C ALA A 53 -11.28 4.83 7.01
N PHE A 54 -10.87 3.89 7.89
CA PHE A 54 -11.74 3.14 8.79
C PHE A 54 -11.78 3.66 10.24
N GLY A 55 -10.71 4.29 10.72
CA GLY A 55 -10.56 4.74 12.11
C GLY A 55 -11.19 6.10 12.42
N ASP A 56 -11.42 6.93 11.40
CA ASP A 56 -12.36 8.06 11.45
C ASP A 56 -13.81 7.58 11.32
#